data_AF-A0A6P0VRW3-F1
#
_entry.id   AF-A0A6P0VRW3-F1
#
_cell.length_a   1.000
_cell.length_b   1.000
_cell.length_c   1.000
_cell.angle_alpha   90.00
_cell.angle_beta   90.00
_cell.angle_gamma   90.00
#
_symmetry.space_group_name_H-M   'P 1'
#
loop_
_entity.id
_entity.type
_entity.pdbx_description
1 polymer ?
#
loop_
_entity_poly.entity_id
_entity_poly.type
_entity_poly.pdbx_seq_one_letter_code
_entity_poly.pdbx_strand_id
1 'polypeptide(L)'
;MNTIDLTKWTIERYDPAQIGADKYKQEVAEWEIASDGLSVSQTKNASPSFFYSDFHSLEKIISVKVEVETNYDNDFIGFALNFQPGDTKNKNAEFLLLTWSAQLKIRINNTFGGDSTASEDS
;
A
#
# COMPACT_ATOMS: atom_id res chain seq x y z
N MET A 1 -27.84 12.05 1.39
CA MET A 1 -26.60 11.28 1.60
C MET A 1 -25.79 11.44 0.32
N ASN A 2 -24.52 11.86 0.39
CA ASN A 2 -23.66 11.83 -0.78
C ASN A 2 -23.35 10.36 -1.09
N THR A 3 -23.63 9.94 -2.32
CA THR A 3 -23.27 8.61 -2.81
C THR A 3 -21.75 8.56 -2.95
N ILE A 4 -21.12 7.53 -2.40
CA ILE A 4 -19.69 7.26 -2.60
C ILE A 4 -19.48 6.87 -4.07
N ASP A 5 -18.55 7.53 -4.75
CA ASP A 5 -18.17 7.21 -6.12
C ASP A 5 -16.95 6.27 -6.11
N LEU A 6 -17.19 4.98 -6.33
CA LEU A 6 -16.13 3.97 -6.32
C LEU A 6 -15.31 3.96 -7.61
N THR A 7 -15.63 4.82 -8.58
CA THR A 7 -14.89 4.94 -9.85
C THR A 7 -13.85 6.06 -9.84
N LYS A 8 -13.79 6.86 -8.76
CA LYS A 8 -12.84 7.96 -8.61
C LYS A 8 -11.68 7.60 -7.69
N TRP A 9 -10.51 7.42 -8.29
CA TRP A 9 -9.27 7.10 -7.60
C TRP A 9 -8.12 7.95 -8.14
N THR A 10 -7.17 8.27 -7.28
CA THR A 10 -6.01 9.08 -7.60
C THR A 10 -4.73 8.31 -7.35
N ILE A 11 -3.80 8.38 -8.30
CA ILE A 11 -2.43 7.87 -8.12
C ILE A 11 -1.56 9.02 -7.59
N GLU A 12 -0.85 8.77 -6.50
CA GLU A 12 0.16 9.68 -5.98
C GLU A 12 1.47 8.93 -5.72
N ARG A 13 2.55 9.44 -6.29
CA ARG A 13 3.89 8.85 -6.17
C ARG A 13 4.80 9.73 -5.34
N TYR A 14 5.80 9.11 -4.74
CA TYR A 14 6.93 9.84 -4.18
C TYR A 14 7.75 10.51 -5.29
N ASP A 15 8.35 11.66 -4.97
CA ASP A 15 9.36 12.25 -5.83
C ASP A 15 10.59 11.33 -5.84
N PRO A 16 11.05 10.86 -7.02
CA PRO A 16 12.26 10.04 -7.11
C PRO A 16 13.48 10.67 -6.45
N ALA A 17 13.60 12.00 -6.46
CA ALA A 17 14.68 12.71 -5.78
C ALA A 17 14.61 12.57 -4.24
N GLN A 18 13.42 12.32 -3.68
CA GLN A 18 13.21 12.14 -2.25
C GLN A 18 13.43 10.70 -1.76
N ILE A 19 13.21 9.70 -2.62
CA ILE A 19 13.33 8.27 -2.26
C ILE A 19 14.64 7.63 -2.73
N GLY A 20 15.55 8.40 -3.34
CA GLY A 20 16.80 7.90 -3.91
C GLY A 20 16.57 7.36 -5.31
N ALA A 21 16.60 8.27 -6.30
CA ALA A 21 16.19 8.06 -7.68
C ALA A 21 16.86 6.86 -8.38
N ASP A 22 18.05 6.46 -7.93
CA ASP A 22 18.81 5.33 -8.48
C ASP A 22 18.33 3.96 -7.97
N LYS A 23 17.57 3.94 -6.87
CA LYS A 23 17.08 2.72 -6.22
C LYS A 23 15.73 2.24 -6.76
N TYR A 24 14.95 3.14 -7.36
CA TYR A 24 13.59 2.86 -7.79
C TYR A 24 13.38 3.17 -9.27
N LYS A 25 12.55 2.36 -9.94
CA LYS A 25 12.20 2.58 -11.35
C LYS A 25 11.54 3.94 -11.53
N GLN A 26 11.86 4.67 -12.59
CA GLN A 26 11.25 5.97 -12.87
C GLN A 26 9.83 5.86 -13.48
N GLU A 27 9.34 4.62 -13.65
CA GLU A 27 8.05 4.33 -14.22
C GLU A 27 6.90 4.67 -13.25
N VAL A 28 5.78 5.12 -13.82
CA VAL A 28 4.53 5.41 -13.10
C VAL A 28 3.70 4.14 -13.08
N ALA A 29 3.11 3.83 -11.92
CA ALA A 29 2.20 2.70 -11.78
C ALA A 29 0.97 2.92 -12.67
N GLU A 30 0.60 1.88 -13.41
CA GLU A 30 -0.64 1.85 -14.18
C GLU A 30 -1.69 1.07 -13.38
N TRP A 31 -2.88 1.68 -13.22
CA TRP A 31 -3.99 1.12 -12.46
C TRP A 31 -5.25 1.12 -13.33
N GLU A 32 -5.92 -0.03 -13.37
CA GLU A 32 -7.19 -0.22 -14.07
C GLU A 32 -8.29 -0.46 -13.04
N ILE A 33 -9.35 0.34 -13.11
CA ILE A 33 -10.52 0.19 -12.24
C ILE A 33 -11.53 -0.69 -12.99
N ALA A 34 -12.04 -1.73 -12.33
CA ALA A 34 -13.10 -2.55 -12.87
C ALA A 34 -14.36 -1.71 -13.12
N SER A 35 -15.20 -2.12 -14.07
CA SER A 35 -16.40 -1.36 -14.47
C SER A 35 -17.41 -1.17 -13.33
N ASP A 36 -17.36 -2.00 -12.29
CA ASP A 36 -18.18 -1.90 -11.08
C ASP A 36 -17.56 -1.02 -9.98
N GLY A 37 -16.32 -0.57 -10.14
CA GLY A 37 -15.57 0.21 -9.16
C GLY A 37 -15.13 -0.55 -7.92
N LEU A 38 -15.35 -1.87 -7.84
CA LEU A 38 -15.10 -2.67 -6.64
C LEU A 38 -13.72 -3.33 -6.63
N SER A 39 -13.01 -3.31 -7.75
CA SER A 39 -11.67 -3.89 -7.90
C SER A 39 -10.77 -2.98 -8.71
N VAL A 40 -9.48 -3.04 -8.39
CA VAL A 40 -8.43 -2.30 -9.09
C VAL A 40 -7.26 -3.24 -9.37
N SER A 41 -6.68 -3.16 -10.56
CA SER A 41 -5.52 -3.97 -10.96
C SER A 41 -4.34 -3.07 -11.28
N GLN A 42 -3.18 -3.40 -10.71
CA GLN A 42 -1.91 -2.73 -10.98
C GLN A 42 -1.12 -3.57 -11.98
N THR A 43 -0.87 -3.04 -13.18
CA THR A 43 -0.41 -3.87 -14.32
C THR A 43 1.07 -3.67 -14.68
N LYS A 44 1.77 -2.78 -13.99
CA LYS A 44 3.13 -2.35 -14.35
C LYS A 44 4.06 -2.22 -13.16
N ASN A 45 5.17 -2.97 -13.16
CA ASN A 45 6.21 -2.79 -12.14
C ASN A 45 6.78 -1.36 -12.21
N ALA A 46 6.57 -0.58 -11.16
CA ALA A 46 6.80 0.87 -11.13
C ALA A 46 7.37 1.34 -9.78
N SER A 47 7.67 2.64 -9.67
CA SER A 47 8.03 3.26 -8.39
C SER A 47 6.93 3.12 -7.32
N PRO A 48 7.28 3.15 -6.03
CA PRO A 48 6.30 3.20 -4.94
C PRO A 48 5.29 4.34 -5.12
N SER A 49 4.01 4.00 -5.02
CA SER A 49 2.90 4.93 -5.15
C SER A 49 1.70 4.48 -4.32
N PHE A 50 0.82 5.43 -4.03
CA PHE A 50 -0.51 5.19 -3.46
C PHE A 50 -1.56 5.33 -4.55
N PHE A 51 -2.57 4.46 -4.51
CA PHE A 51 -3.79 4.59 -5.28
C PHE A 51 -4.94 4.70 -4.29
N TYR A 52 -5.52 5.89 -4.16
CA TYR A 52 -6.46 6.20 -3.08
C TYR A 52 -7.76 6.81 -3.59
N SER A 53 -8.82 6.60 -2.82
CA SER A 53 -10.15 7.12 -3.06
C SER A 53 -10.28 8.61 -2.72
N ASP A 54 -11.25 9.30 -3.32
CA ASP A 54 -11.58 10.70 -2.99
C ASP A 54 -12.50 10.87 -1.78
N PHE A 55 -12.75 9.78 -1.03
CA PHE A 55 -13.59 9.75 0.16
C PHE A 55 -12.85 9.21 1.38
N HIS A 56 -13.32 9.61 2.57
CA HIS A 56 -12.81 9.12 3.84
C HIS A 56 -13.45 7.79 4.24
N SER A 57 -12.63 6.88 4.75
CA SER A 57 -13.03 5.57 5.26
C SER A 57 -13.21 5.51 6.78
N LEU A 58 -13.22 6.65 7.46
CA LEU A 58 -13.37 6.71 8.91
C LEU A 58 -14.69 6.04 9.35
N GLU A 59 -14.61 5.22 10.40
CA GLU A 59 -15.74 4.44 10.93
C GLU A 59 -16.37 3.47 9.91
N LYS A 60 -15.64 3.09 8.85
CA LYS A 60 -16.06 2.06 7.90
C LYS A 60 -15.32 0.75 8.12
N ILE A 61 -16.02 -0.35 7.87
CA ILE A 61 -15.38 -1.66 7.71
C ILE A 61 -15.04 -1.82 6.24
N ILE A 62 -13.76 -2.02 5.94
CA ILE A 62 -13.30 -2.32 4.59
C ILE A 62 -12.86 -3.78 4.58
N SER A 63 -13.43 -4.57 3.67
CA SER A 63 -12.97 -5.93 3.39
C SER A 63 -12.33 -5.94 2.02
N VAL A 64 -11.09 -6.43 1.96
CA VAL A 64 -10.28 -6.45 0.74
C VAL A 64 -9.77 -7.86 0.49
N LYS A 65 -9.75 -8.27 -0.77
CA LYS A 65 -8.97 -9.42 -1.25
C LYS A 65 -7.83 -8.85 -2.07
N VAL A 66 -6.62 -9.31 -1.82
CA VAL A 66 -5.47 -8.98 -2.66
C VAL A 66 -4.91 -10.26 -3.24
N GLU A 67 -4.63 -10.21 -4.53
CA GLU A 67 -4.15 -11.33 -5.32
C GLU A 67 -3.04 -10.79 -6.24
N VAL A 68 -1.96 -11.56 -6.37
CA VAL A 68 -0.90 -11.29 -7.33
C VAL A 68 -1.07 -12.32 -8.45
N GLU A 69 -1.43 -11.84 -9.64
CA GLU A 69 -1.80 -12.71 -10.77
C GLU A 69 -0.60 -13.21 -11.58
N THR A 70 0.63 -12.88 -11.15
CA THR A 70 1.87 -13.28 -11.81
C THR A 70 2.83 -13.93 -10.82
N ASN A 71 3.88 -14.59 -11.34
CA ASN A 71 4.93 -15.23 -10.55
C ASN A 71 6.31 -14.60 -10.77
N TYR A 72 6.37 -13.41 -11.38
CA TYR A 72 7.63 -12.82 -11.86
C TYR A 72 8.32 -11.92 -10.83
N ASP A 73 7.58 -11.37 -9.88
CA ASP A 73 8.08 -10.36 -8.95
C ASP A 73 7.74 -10.70 -7.50
N ASN A 74 8.59 -10.27 -6.58
CA ASN A 74 8.44 -10.47 -5.14
C ASN A 74 8.49 -9.16 -4.36
N ASP A 75 8.24 -8.04 -5.02
CA ASP A 75 8.13 -6.71 -4.43
C ASP A 75 6.87 -6.55 -3.54
N PHE A 76 6.72 -5.36 -2.97
CA PHE A 76 5.73 -5.05 -1.95
C PHE A 76 4.38 -4.60 -2.53
N ILE A 77 3.30 -5.09 -1.93
CA ILE A 77 1.93 -4.58 -2.11
C ILE A 77 1.27 -4.41 -0.74
N GLY A 78 0.27 -3.55 -0.64
CA GLY A 78 -0.33 -3.24 0.66
C GLY A 78 -1.39 -2.14 0.63
N PHE A 79 -1.72 -1.66 1.83
CA PHE A 79 -2.69 -0.60 2.08
C PHE A 79 -2.12 0.45 3.03
N ALA A 80 -2.53 1.70 2.85
CA ALA A 80 -2.35 2.75 3.83
C ALA A 80 -3.69 3.19 4.42
N LEU A 81 -3.73 3.34 5.74
CA LEU A 81 -4.86 3.89 6.46
C LEU A 81 -4.48 5.27 6.99
N ASN A 82 -5.40 6.23 6.85
CA ASN A 82 -5.20 7.66 7.15
C ASN A 82 -4.24 8.41 6.21
N PHE A 83 -3.85 7.84 5.06
CA PHE A 83 -3.14 8.57 4.03
C PHE A 83 -3.96 9.77 3.53
N GLN A 84 -3.33 10.94 3.44
CA GLN A 84 -3.94 12.16 2.91
C GLN A 84 -3.33 12.54 1.57
N PRO A 85 -4.11 13.12 0.63
CA PRO A 85 -3.58 13.69 -0.60
C PRO A 85 -2.42 14.66 -0.32
N GLY A 86 -1.26 14.42 -0.95
CA GLY A 86 -0.03 15.19 -0.76
C GLY A 86 0.95 14.61 0.25
N ASP A 87 0.60 13.54 0.97
CA ASP A 87 1.47 12.92 1.97
C ASP A 87 2.77 12.36 1.37
N THR A 88 2.83 12.06 0.07
CA THR A 88 4.11 11.64 -0.54
C THR A 88 5.16 12.76 -0.60
N LYS A 89 4.78 14.00 -0.32
CA LYS A 89 5.66 15.18 -0.25
C LYS A 89 5.83 15.70 1.18
N ASN A 90 5.08 15.17 2.14
CA ASN A 90 5.06 15.61 3.52
C ASN A 90 5.95 14.70 4.39
N LYS A 91 7.07 15.24 4.88
CA LYS A 91 7.97 14.48 5.78
C LYS A 91 7.37 14.17 7.14
N ASN A 92 6.28 14.83 7.50
CA ASN A 92 5.53 14.65 8.73
C ASN A 92 4.18 13.96 8.48
N ALA A 93 4.03 13.24 7.35
CA ALA A 93 2.83 12.46 7.08
C ALA A 93 2.62 11.37 8.14
N GLU A 94 1.38 11.16 8.56
CA GLU A 94 1.01 10.21 9.60
C GLU A 94 -0.06 9.24 9.07
N PHE A 95 0.39 8.06 8.66
CA PHE A 95 -0.48 6.99 8.21
C PHE A 95 0.05 5.63 8.67
N LEU A 96 -0.85 4.66 8.78
CA LEU A 96 -0.49 3.28 9.06
C LEU A 96 -0.32 2.55 7.74
N LEU A 97 0.87 1.99 7.50
CA LEU A 97 1.20 1.22 6.30
C LEU A 97 1.22 -0.28 6.62
N LEU A 98 0.36 -1.05 5.95
CA LEU A 98 0.37 -2.51 6.00
C LEU A 98 0.83 -3.01 4.64
N THR A 99 1.95 -3.74 4.59
CA THR A 99 2.48 -4.27 3.35
C THR A 99 3.04 -5.67 3.53
N TRP A 100 3.06 -6.45 2.46
CA TRP A 100 3.71 -7.74 2.40
C TRP A 100 4.36 -7.94 1.04
N SER A 101 5.25 -8.93 0.98
CA SER A 101 5.90 -9.37 -0.25
C SER A 101 5.92 -10.90 -0.28
N ALA A 102 6.00 -11.49 -1.48
CA ALA A 102 6.02 -12.96 -1.63
C ALA A 102 7.26 -13.62 -0.98
N GLN A 103 8.34 -12.86 -0.78
CA GLN A 103 9.56 -13.33 -0.12
C GLN A 103 9.64 -13.01 1.37
N LEU A 104 8.62 -12.36 1.95
CA LEU A 104 8.69 -11.91 3.34
C LEU A 104 8.65 -13.11 4.30
N LYS A 105 9.84 -13.57 4.72
CA LYS A 105 10.01 -14.32 5.98
C LYS A 105 9.85 -13.33 7.13
N ILE A 106 8.63 -13.18 7.62
CA ILE A 106 8.39 -12.36 8.80
C ILE A 106 8.94 -13.11 10.02
N ARG A 107 10.12 -12.73 10.53
CA ARG A 107 10.45 -12.95 11.94
C ARG A 107 9.77 -11.84 12.74
N ILE A 108 8.59 -12.14 13.28
CA ILE A 108 7.97 -11.27 14.29
C ILE A 108 8.69 -11.57 15.61
N ASN A 109 9.67 -10.73 15.96
CA ASN A 109 10.31 -10.80 17.29
C ASN A 109 9.60 -9.92 18.33
N ASN A 110 8.46 -9.30 18.01
CA ASN A 110 7.67 -8.55 18.99
C ASN A 110 6.18 -8.88 18.86
N THR A 111 5.66 -9.52 19.91
CA THR A 111 4.25 -9.72 20.19
C THR A 111 3.52 -8.37 20.14
N PHE A 112 2.42 -8.28 19.39
CA PHE A 112 1.41 -7.25 19.69
C PHE A 112 0.68 -7.68 20.96
N GLY A 113 1.12 -7.15 22.10
CA GLY A 113 0.53 -7.38 23.42
C GLY A 113 0.91 -8.71 24.06
N GLY A 114 1.88 -8.69 24.97
CA GLY A 114 2.18 -9.82 25.86
C GLY A 114 3.66 -10.20 25.86
N ASP A 115 4.24 -10.02 27.05
CA ASP A 115 5.61 -10.26 27.49
C ASP A 115 6.41 -11.37 26.76
N SER A 116 7.63 -11.03 26.36
CA SER A 116 8.56 -11.89 25.63
C SER A 116 9.60 -12.49 26.57
N THR A 117 9.51 -13.78 26.84
CA THR A 117 10.70 -14.56 27.19
C THR A 117 10.70 -15.86 26.41
N ALA A 118 11.54 -15.92 25.38
CA ALA A 118 11.97 -17.18 24.79
C ALA A 118 13.49 -17.14 24.69
N SER A 119 14.15 -17.93 25.53
CA SER A 119 15.56 -18.26 25.48
C SER A 119 15.86 -19.06 24.21
N GLU A 120 16.90 -18.66 23.48
CA GLU A 120 17.46 -19.42 22.38
C GLU A 120 18.16 -20.66 22.94
N ASP A 121 17.70 -21.85 22.55
CA ASP A 121 18.46 -23.09 22.74
C ASP A 121 19.08 -23.49 21.40
N SER A 122 20.38 -23.80 21.49
CA SER A 122 21.30 -24.18 20.42
C SER A 122 21.00 -25.51 19.77
#